data_AF-A0A7X8BN20-F1
#
_entry.id   AF-A0A7X8BN20-F1
#
_cell.length_a   1.000
_cell.length_b   1.000
_cell.length_c   1.000
_cell.angle_alpha   90.00
_cell.angle_beta   90.00
_cell.angle_gamma   90.00
#
_symmetry.space_group_name_H-M   'P 1'
#
loop_
_entity.id
_entity.type
_entity.pdbx_description
1 polymer ?
#
loop_
_entity_poly.entity_id
_entity_poly.type
_entity_poly.pdbx_seq_one_letter_code
_entity_poly.pdbx_strand_id
1 'polypeptide(L)'
;MYKVVGLNEKEVMNAESFTESLRFLHEHCSEAIALGGTPRNSETTCFIEAKGETATTRMCYPYVFEFAIKAGLIKNGKLVEPLIEPPIAELIAAFSRAAVLQMMTGMGCH
;
A
#
# COMPACT_ATOMS: atom_id res chain seq x y z
N MET A 1 8.85 10.18 -4.41
CA MET A 1 7.75 10.08 -5.38
C MET A 1 7.12 8.71 -5.24
N TYR A 2 5.79 8.64 -5.21
CA TYR A 2 5.05 7.40 -5.07
C TYR A 2 4.26 7.08 -6.34
N LYS A 3 3.99 5.80 -6.57
CA LYS A 3 3.10 5.32 -7.63
C LYS A 3 2.22 4.21 -7.11
N VAL A 4 1.01 4.12 -7.63
CA VAL A 4 0.17 2.93 -7.47
C VAL A 4 0.29 2.11 -8.73
N VAL A 5 0.67 0.84 -8.58
CA VAL A 5 0.93 -0.10 -9.68
C VAL A 5 0.06 -1.34 -9.49
N GLY A 6 -0.68 -1.76 -10.52
CA GLY A 6 -1.49 -2.97 -10.47
C GLY A 6 -0.64 -4.24 -10.42
N LEU A 7 -1.26 -5.39 -10.09
CA LEU A 7 -0.60 -6.70 -10.16
C LEU A 7 -0.13 -7.05 -11.58
N ASN A 8 -0.71 -6.44 -12.61
CA ASN A 8 -0.29 -6.55 -14.00
C ASN A 8 0.90 -5.66 -14.38
N GLU A 9 1.55 -5.04 -13.38
CA GLU A 9 2.65 -4.08 -13.51
C GLU A 9 2.32 -2.79 -14.26
N LYS A 10 1.04 -2.54 -14.57
CA LYS A 10 0.62 -1.28 -15.17
C LYS A 10 0.54 -0.20 -14.10
N GLU A 11 1.03 0.98 -14.45
CA GLU A 11 0.83 2.19 -13.67
C GLU A 11 -0.66 2.52 -13.64
N VAL A 12 -1.17 2.76 -12.43
CA VAL A 12 -2.57 3.14 -12.20
C VAL A 12 -2.65 4.62 -11.82
N MET A 13 -1.71 5.09 -11.00
CA MET A 13 -1.66 6.47 -10.52
C MET A 13 -0.23 6.87 -10.17
N ASN A 14 0.12 8.14 -10.40
CA ASN A 14 1.28 8.80 -9.78
C ASN A 14 0.81 9.64 -8.58
N ALA A 15 1.60 9.65 -7.51
CA ALA A 15 1.29 10.39 -6.30
C ALA A 15 2.55 11.10 -5.74
N GLU A 16 2.35 12.30 -5.20
CA GLU A 16 3.42 13.08 -4.60
C GLU A 16 3.73 12.60 -3.17
N SER A 17 2.75 11.98 -2.50
CA SER A 17 2.83 11.51 -1.11
C SER A 17 2.34 10.08 -0.90
N PHE A 18 2.70 9.49 0.22
CA PHE A 18 2.17 8.18 0.63
C PHE A 18 0.67 8.28 0.94
N THR A 19 0.25 9.34 1.65
CA THR A 19 -1.17 9.52 2.02
C THR A 19 -2.09 9.69 0.81
N GLU A 20 -1.63 10.31 -0.27
CA GLU A 20 -2.36 10.37 -1.54
C GLU A 20 -2.51 8.97 -2.16
N SER A 21 -1.43 8.19 -2.20
CA SER A 21 -1.48 6.78 -2.66
C SER A 21 -2.41 5.92 -1.79
N LEU A 22 -2.39 6.14 -0.47
CA LEU A 22 -3.25 5.46 0.49
C LEU A 22 -4.72 5.79 0.26
N ARG A 23 -5.05 7.06 -0.01
CA ARG A 23 -6.42 7.50 -0.30
C ARG A 23 -6.97 6.76 -1.51
N PHE A 24 -6.19 6.69 -2.58
CA PHE A 24 -6.55 5.94 -3.79
C PHE A 24 -6.80 4.46 -3.48
N LEU A 25 -5.86 3.80 -2.78
CA LEU A 25 -6.01 2.39 -2.42
C LEU A 25 -7.22 2.14 -1.52
N HIS A 26 -7.48 3.02 -0.56
CA HIS A 26 -8.64 2.91 0.31
C HIS A 26 -9.94 2.98 -0.50
N GLU A 27 -10.07 3.94 -1.41
CA GLU A 27 -11.25 4.04 -2.28
C GLU A 27 -11.48 2.77 -3.12
N HIS A 28 -10.42 2.20 -3.69
CA HIS A 28 -10.53 1.08 -4.62
C HIS A 28 -10.59 -0.30 -3.95
N CYS A 29 -10.04 -0.45 -2.75
CA CYS A 29 -9.94 -1.74 -2.06
C CYS A 29 -10.86 -1.86 -0.83
N SER A 30 -11.32 -0.74 -0.25
CA SER A 30 -12.02 -0.78 1.06
C SER A 30 -13.29 -1.61 1.05
N GLU A 31 -14.08 -1.58 -0.01
CA GLU A 31 -15.31 -2.36 -0.12
C GLU A 31 -15.01 -3.87 -0.11
N ALA A 32 -14.08 -4.31 -0.96
CA ALA A 32 -13.67 -5.71 -1.02
C ALA A 32 -13.11 -6.19 0.33
N ILE A 33 -12.28 -5.38 0.97
CA ILE A 33 -11.68 -5.69 2.28
C ILE A 33 -12.75 -5.74 3.38
N ALA A 34 -13.70 -4.80 3.40
CA ALA A 34 -14.78 -4.76 4.38
C ALA A 34 -15.69 -5.98 4.30
N LEU A 35 -15.84 -6.57 3.11
CA LEU A 35 -16.58 -7.80 2.87
C LEU A 35 -15.76 -9.07 3.14
N GLY A 36 -14.53 -8.94 3.67
CA GLY A 36 -13.62 -10.06 3.91
C GLY A 36 -13.08 -10.72 2.63
N GLY A 37 -13.23 -10.05 1.50
CA GLY A 37 -12.74 -10.50 0.21
C GLY A 37 -11.38 -9.93 -0.15
N THR A 38 -10.77 -10.51 -1.19
CA THR A 38 -9.64 -9.90 -1.89
C THR A 38 -10.16 -9.05 -3.05
N PRO A 39 -9.54 -7.90 -3.36
CA PRO A 39 -9.87 -7.16 -4.57
C PRO A 39 -9.72 -8.10 -5.79
N ARG A 40 -10.77 -8.22 -6.60
CA ARG A 40 -10.86 -9.24 -7.67
C ARG A 40 -10.28 -8.80 -9.01
N ASN A 41 -9.95 -7.52 -9.18
CA ASN A 41 -9.36 -7.00 -10.41
C ASN A 41 -7.84 -6.80 -10.22
N SER A 42 -7.02 -7.34 -11.12
CA SER A 42 -5.57 -7.17 -11.12
C SER A 42 -5.11 -5.72 -11.31
N GLU A 43 -6.01 -4.84 -11.75
CA GLU A 43 -5.81 -3.38 -11.79
C GLU A 43 -6.19 -2.68 -10.48
N THR A 44 -7.01 -3.31 -9.62
CA THR A 44 -7.40 -2.78 -8.29
C THR A 44 -6.59 -3.38 -7.16
N THR A 45 -6.03 -4.58 -7.36
CA THR A 45 -5.05 -5.18 -6.47
C THR A 45 -3.70 -4.56 -6.79
N CYS A 46 -3.23 -3.65 -5.93
CA CYS A 46 -2.09 -2.80 -6.26
C CYS A 46 -0.97 -2.84 -5.22
N PHE A 47 0.20 -2.39 -5.66
CA PHE A 47 1.32 -1.99 -4.82
C PHE A 47 1.36 -0.47 -4.74
N ILE A 48 1.77 0.06 -3.59
CA ILE A 48 2.43 1.37 -3.58
C ILE A 48 3.90 1.11 -3.89
N GLU A 49 4.41 1.76 -4.92
CA GLU A 49 5.81 1.81 -5.28
C GLU A 49 6.40 3.14 -4.79
N ALA A 50 7.46 3.07 -4.01
CA ALA A 50 8.25 4.22 -3.62
C ALA A 50 9.56 4.22 -4.40
N LYS A 51 9.80 5.26 -5.20
CA LYS A 51 11.02 5.41 -6.00
C LYS A 51 11.99 6.34 -5.27
N GLY A 52 13.11 5.78 -4.80
CA GLY A 52 14.26 6.51 -4.29
C GLY A 52 15.32 6.71 -5.38
N GLU A 53 16.42 7.39 -5.01
CA GLU A 53 17.54 7.64 -5.92
C GLU A 53 18.28 6.36 -6.31
N THR A 54 18.43 5.44 -5.36
CA THR A 54 19.26 4.22 -5.51
C THR A 54 18.46 2.94 -5.65
N ALA A 55 17.19 2.95 -5.22
CA ALA A 55 16.35 1.77 -5.22
C ALA A 55 14.87 2.13 -5.32
N THR A 56 14.12 1.19 -5.89
CA THR A 56 12.65 1.19 -5.90
C THR A 56 12.17 0.10 -4.94
N THR A 57 11.21 0.42 -4.10
CA THR A 57 10.61 -0.54 -3.16
C THR A 57 9.08 -0.54 -3.31
N ARG A 58 8.46 -1.70 -3.03
CA ARG A 58 7.03 -1.93 -3.23
C ARG A 58 6.39 -2.48 -1.97
N MET A 59 5.20 -2.00 -1.65
CA MET A 59 4.35 -2.50 -0.57
C MET A 59 3.00 -2.90 -1.15
N CYS A 60 2.66 -4.18 -1.05
CA CYS A 60 1.38 -4.71 -1.51
C CYS A 60 0.25 -4.21 -0.60
N TYR A 61 -0.96 -4.04 -1.17
CA TYR A 61 -2.09 -3.46 -0.46
C TYR A 61 -2.34 -4.02 0.96
N PRO A 62 -2.24 -5.35 1.27
CA PRO A 62 -2.53 -5.82 2.63
C PRO A 62 -1.56 -5.21 3.65
N TYR A 63 -0.28 -5.10 3.29
CA TYR A 63 0.74 -4.49 4.14
C TYR A 63 0.59 -2.97 4.22
N VAL A 64 0.11 -2.32 3.16
CA VAL A 64 -0.25 -0.89 3.19
C VAL A 64 -1.36 -0.64 4.21
N PHE A 65 -2.43 -1.44 4.17
CA PHE A 65 -3.54 -1.31 5.12
C PHE A 65 -3.11 -1.64 6.55
N GLU A 66 -2.31 -2.70 6.75
CA GLU A 66 -1.77 -3.05 8.06
C GLU A 66 -0.94 -1.89 8.65
N PHE A 67 -0.04 -1.32 7.86
CA PHE A 67 0.75 -0.17 8.26
C PHE A 67 -0.15 1.04 8.57
N ALA A 68 -1.10 1.36 7.69
CA ALA A 68 -1.98 2.52 7.84
C ALA A 68 -2.86 2.43 9.11
N ILE A 69 -3.32 1.22 9.46
CA ILE A 69 -4.04 0.98 10.71
C ILE A 69 -3.12 1.20 11.92
N LYS A 70 -1.90 0.64 11.90
CA LYS A 70 -0.92 0.77 12.99
C LYS A 70 -0.45 2.22 13.18
N ALA A 71 -0.29 2.95 12.09
CA ALA A 71 0.08 4.37 12.08
C ALA A 71 -1.09 5.30 12.43
N GLY A 72 -2.29 4.77 12.64
CA GLY A 72 -3.48 5.56 12.98
C GLY A 72 -4.08 6.36 11.82
N LEU A 73 -3.69 6.06 10.58
CA LEU A 73 -4.22 6.68 9.36
C LEU A 73 -5.59 6.10 8.98
N ILE A 74 -5.87 4.85 9.40
CA ILE A 74 -7.17 4.19 9.24
C ILE A 74 -7.72 3.81 10.61
N LYS A 75 -8.96 4.21 10.89
CA LYS A 75 -9.68 3.84 12.11
C LYS A 75 -11.11 3.41 11.76
N ASN A 76 -11.54 2.26 12.28
CA ASN A 76 -12.87 1.68 12.00
C ASN A 76 -13.16 1.58 10.49
N GLY A 77 -12.14 1.19 9.70
CA GLY A 77 -12.26 1.06 8.24
C GLY A 77 -12.32 2.36 7.45
N LYS A 78 -12.16 3.53 8.10
CA LYS A 78 -12.19 4.85 7.44
C LYS A 78 -10.84 5.55 7.57
N LEU A 79 -10.49 6.35 6.56
CA LEU A 79 -9.35 7.26 6.65
C LEU A 79 -9.60 8.31 7.74
N VAL A 80 -8.56 8.59 8.52
CA VAL A 80 -8.57 9.67 9.52
C VAL A 80 -8.25 10.98 8.83
N GLU A 81 -9.06 12.01 9.07
CA GLU A 81 -8.85 13.35 8.52
C GLU A 81 -8.46 14.33 9.65
N PRO A 82 -7.43 15.18 9.45
CA PRO A 82 -6.57 15.23 8.27
C PRO A 82 -5.62 14.01 8.19
N LEU A 83 -5.38 13.50 6.98
CA LEU A 83 -4.31 12.53 6.76
C LEU A 83 -2.96 13.21 6.92
N ILE A 84 -2.25 12.87 7.98
CA ILE A 84 -0.89 13.36 8.25
C ILE A 84 0.11 12.41 7.60
N GLU A 85 1.02 12.94 6.79
CA GLU A 85 2.06 12.15 6.16
C GLU A 85 2.98 11.53 7.23
N PRO A 86 3.17 10.20 7.24
CA PRO A 86 4.07 9.56 8.20
C PRO A 86 5.52 10.03 8.00
N PRO A 87 6.34 10.04 9.07
CA PRO A 87 7.77 10.35 8.94
C PRO A 87 8.47 9.44 7.94
N ILE A 88 9.39 9.99 7.14
CA ILE A 88 10.12 9.24 6.10
C ILE A 88 10.81 8.00 6.68
N ALA A 89 11.37 8.09 7.89
CA ALA A 89 12.04 6.97 8.55
C ALA A 89 11.06 5.80 8.83
N GLU A 90 9.82 6.09 9.21
CA GLU A 90 8.79 5.07 9.43
C GLU A 90 8.35 4.44 8.11
N LEU A 91 8.20 5.24 7.05
CA LEU A 91 7.87 4.77 5.71
C LEU A 91 8.98 3.82 5.20
N ILE A 92 10.24 4.22 5.26
CA ILE A 92 11.37 3.36 4.86
C ILE A 92 11.31 2.02 5.62
N ALA A 93 11.16 2.07 6.95
CA ALA A 93 11.09 0.86 7.76
C ALA A 93 9.88 -0.02 7.40
N ALA A 94 8.72 0.57 7.10
CA ALA A 94 7.53 -0.14 6.69
C ALA A 94 7.73 -0.83 5.33
N PHE A 95 8.27 -0.12 4.34
CA PHE A 95 8.59 -0.68 3.02
C PHE A 95 9.62 -1.81 3.11
N SER A 96 10.68 -1.65 3.91
CA SER A 96 11.67 -2.71 4.11
C SER A 96 11.06 -3.97 4.76
N ARG A 97 10.21 -3.81 5.78
CA ARG A 97 9.51 -4.94 6.40
C ARG A 97 8.56 -5.63 5.42
N ALA A 98 7.79 -4.86 4.66
CA ALA A 98 6.88 -5.39 3.66
C ALA A 98 7.63 -6.18 2.59
N ALA A 99 8.79 -5.71 2.11
CA ALA A 99 9.61 -6.43 1.15
C ALA A 99 10.04 -7.82 1.68
N VAL A 100 10.50 -7.90 2.92
CA VAL A 100 10.88 -9.19 3.55
C VAL A 100 9.68 -10.12 3.70
N LEU A 101 8.55 -9.62 4.21
CA LEU A 101 7.34 -10.42 4.40
C LEU A 101 6.77 -10.91 3.07
N GLN A 102 6.75 -10.07 2.04
CA GLN A 102 6.34 -10.43 0.69
C GLN A 102 7.22 -11.53 0.09
N MET A 103 8.54 -11.46 0.27
CA MET A 103 9.46 -12.53 -0.17
C MET A 103 9.20 -13.85 0.57
N MET A 104 8.99 -13.79 1.90
CA MET A 104 8.69 -14.99 2.70
C MET A 104 7.35 -15.63 2.32
N THR A 105 6.34 -14.82 2.02
CA THR A 105 5.02 -15.31 1.60
C THR A 105 5.07 -15.88 0.17
N GLY A 106 5.91 -15.31 -0.70
CA GLY A 106 6.15 -15.80 -2.06
C GLY A 106 6.93 -17.11 -2.17
N MET A 107 7.64 -17.52 -1.10
CA MET A 107 8.26 -18.86 -1.01
C MET A 107 7.29 -19.96 -0.56
N GLY A 108 6.02 -19.64 -0.33
CA GLY A 108 4.98 -20.55 0.19
C GLY A 108 3.83 -20.87 -0.77
N CYS A 109 3.94 -20.56 -2.07
CA CYS A 109 2.90 -20.86 -3.05
C CYS A 109 3.42 -21.82 -4.13
N HIS A 110 3.12 -23.11 -3.95
CA HIS A 110 2.94 -24.07 -5.03
C HIS A 110 1.46 -24.12 -5.42
#